data_AF-A0A9E1N504-F1
#
_entry.id   AF-A0A9E1N504-F1
#
_cell.length_a   1.000
_cell.length_b   1.000
_cell.length_c   1.000
_cell.angle_alpha   90.00
_cell.angle_beta   90.00
_cell.angle_gamma   90.00
#
_symmetry.space_group_name_H-M   'P 1'
#
loop_
_entity.id
_entity.type
_entity.pdbx_description
1 polymer ?
#
loop_
_entity_poly.entity_id
_entity_poly.type
_entity_poly.pdbx_seq_one_letter_code
_entity_poly.pdbx_strand_id
1 'polypeptide(L)'
;MTQSYFVVCQGSRERDHGGFGLAPVYADAGLLELDKSEVVFKGVFSDKTFSPSNIINVEKKSSDKIKIHTKKPNLKSPDVFLITLKDQFYPFKSRPDRDKIFHHLSFDTNIPTTL
;
A
#
# COMPACT_ATOMS: atom_id res chain seq x y z
N MET A 1 -1.43 6.36 -20.24
CA MET A 1 -0.42 7.09 -19.42
C MET A 1 -0.45 6.45 -18.04
N THR A 2 0.68 5.97 -17.56
CA THR A 2 0.81 5.47 -16.18
C THR A 2 0.60 6.65 -15.23
N GLN A 3 -0.35 6.56 -14.32
CA GLN A 3 -0.62 7.62 -13.35
C GLN A 3 0.26 7.40 -12.12
N SER A 4 0.97 8.45 -11.69
CA SER A 4 1.91 8.39 -10.58
C SER A 4 1.56 9.40 -9.48
N TYR A 5 1.78 9.04 -8.23
CA TYR A 5 1.52 9.88 -7.06
C TYR A 5 2.73 9.94 -6.14
N PHE A 6 3.08 11.11 -5.58
CA PHE A 6 4.11 11.17 -4.56
C PHE A 6 3.56 10.70 -3.21
N VAL A 7 4.20 9.69 -2.63
CA VAL A 7 3.75 9.05 -1.39
C VAL A 7 4.91 8.80 -0.42
N VAL A 8 4.54 8.63 0.85
CA VAL A 8 5.38 7.97 1.85
C VAL A 8 4.80 6.59 2.12
N CYS A 9 5.63 5.56 1.99
CA CYS A 9 5.32 4.17 2.27
C CYS A 9 5.95 3.75 3.59
N GLN A 10 5.13 3.34 4.57
CA GLN A 10 5.62 2.83 5.85
C GLN A 10 5.27 1.35 5.99
N GLY A 11 6.26 0.50 6.12
CA GLY A 11 6.11 -0.93 6.36
C GLY A 11 6.24 -1.25 7.84
N SER A 12 5.32 -2.06 8.34
CA SER A 12 5.29 -2.52 9.72
C SER A 12 4.94 -3.99 9.80
N ARG A 13 5.28 -4.60 10.94
CA ARG A 13 4.96 -5.99 11.24
C ARG A 13 4.26 -6.15 12.58
N GLU A 14 3.44 -7.19 12.72
CA GLU A 14 3.02 -7.61 14.06
C GLU A 14 4.21 -8.01 14.92
N ARG A 15 4.14 -7.72 16.23
CA ARG A 15 5.22 -8.06 17.17
C ARG A 15 5.17 -9.54 17.52
N ASP A 16 6.31 -10.23 17.35
CA ASP A 16 6.47 -11.68 17.57
C ASP A 16 6.32 -12.14 19.05
N HIS A 17 6.13 -11.22 20.01
CA HIS A 17 6.18 -11.51 21.46
C HIS A 17 5.01 -10.94 22.26
N GLY A 18 3.78 -11.01 21.74
CA GLY A 18 2.56 -10.71 22.52
C GLY A 18 2.38 -9.25 22.93
N GLY A 19 3.22 -8.33 22.43
CA GLY A 19 3.04 -6.91 22.60
C GLY A 19 1.96 -6.40 21.65
N PHE A 20 0.94 -5.72 22.17
CA PHE A 20 -0.08 -5.06 21.35
C PHE A 20 0.57 -4.02 20.43
N GLY A 21 0.26 -4.07 19.14
CA GLY A 21 0.63 -3.07 18.15
C GLY A 21 1.60 -3.55 17.06
N LEU A 22 1.89 -2.64 16.13
CA LEU A 22 2.76 -2.87 14.97
C LEU A 22 4.17 -2.33 15.26
N ALA A 23 5.20 -3.12 14.93
CA ALA A 23 6.58 -2.68 14.92
C ALA A 23 6.92 -2.06 13.55
N PRO A 24 7.39 -0.81 13.48
CA PRO A 24 7.85 -0.24 12.23
C PRO A 24 9.12 -0.96 11.78
N VAL A 25 9.19 -1.30 10.50
CA VAL A 25 10.32 -2.00 9.87
C VAL A 25 10.94 -1.15 8.76
N TYR A 26 10.13 -0.31 8.13
CA TYR A 26 10.47 0.35 6.88
C TYR A 26 9.72 1.67 6.76
N ALA A 27 10.38 2.71 6.26
CA ALA A 27 9.75 3.95 5.85
C ALA A 27 10.55 4.54 4.69
N ASP A 28 9.87 4.86 3.59
CA ASP A 28 10.49 5.39 2.38
C ASP A 28 9.53 6.35 1.68
N ALA A 29 10.06 7.28 0.90
CA ALA A 29 9.30 8.21 0.09
C ALA A 29 9.55 7.91 -1.38
N GLY A 30 8.58 8.17 -2.25
CA GLY A 30 8.72 7.80 -3.64
C GLY A 30 7.47 8.01 -4.46
N LEU A 31 7.46 7.44 -5.65
CA LEU A 31 6.32 7.49 -6.56
C LEU A 31 5.54 6.17 -6.48
N LEU A 32 4.23 6.28 -6.34
CA LEU A 32 3.31 5.17 -6.48
C LEU A 32 2.73 5.21 -7.89
N GLU A 33 3.12 4.26 -8.72
CA GLU A 33 2.68 4.12 -10.10
C GLU A 33 1.55 3.08 -10.18
N LEU A 34 0.44 3.47 -10.82
CA LEU A 34 -0.64 2.57 -11.20
C LEU A 34 -0.33 1.97 -12.57
N ASP A 35 0.12 0.71 -12.61
CA ASP A 35 0.43 0.00 -13.85
C ASP A 35 -0.56 -1.16 -14.07
N LYS A 36 -1.48 -1.00 -15.03
CA LYS A 36 -2.46 -2.02 -15.48
C LYS A 36 -3.16 -2.80 -14.36
N SER A 37 -2.52 -3.85 -13.84
CA SER A 37 -3.03 -4.78 -12.82
C SER A 37 -2.24 -4.74 -11.50
N GLU A 38 -1.22 -3.89 -11.39
CA GLU A 38 -0.33 -3.81 -10.25
C GLU A 38 -0.09 -2.36 -9.84
N VAL A 39 0.22 -2.18 -8.56
CA VAL A 39 0.64 -0.89 -8.03
C VAL A 39 2.09 -1.00 -7.62
N VAL A 40 2.96 -0.22 -8.27
CA VAL A 40 4.39 -0.25 -8.05
C VAL A 40 4.79 1.00 -7.27
N PHE A 41 5.27 0.80 -6.05
CA PHE A 41 5.95 1.84 -5.30
C PHE A 41 7.42 1.87 -5.68
N LYS A 42 7.88 2.97 -6.26
CA LYS A 42 9.29 3.25 -6.54
C LYS A 42 9.83 4.20 -5.49
N GLY A 43 10.47 3.62 -4.47
CA GLY A 43 11.03 4.34 -3.34
C GLY A 43 12.41 4.92 -3.64
N VAL A 44 12.91 5.78 -2.76
CA VAL A 44 14.29 6.25 -2.82
C VAL A 44 15.27 5.13 -2.47
N PHE A 45 14.89 4.25 -1.54
CA PHE A 45 15.74 3.16 -1.05
C PHE A 45 15.37 1.80 -1.62
N SER A 46 14.08 1.55 -1.88
CA SER A 46 13.64 0.27 -2.42
C SER A 46 12.32 0.36 -3.15
N ASP A 47 12.18 -0.50 -4.16
CA ASP A 47 10.93 -0.68 -4.89
C ASP A 47 10.07 -1.77 -4.24
N LYS A 48 8.75 -1.62 -4.38
CA LYS A 48 7.76 -2.57 -3.87
C LYS A 48 6.57 -2.68 -4.81
N THR A 49 6.29 -3.89 -5.25
CA THR A 49 5.10 -4.20 -6.04
C THR A 49 3.97 -4.72 -5.16
N PHE A 50 2.78 -4.14 -5.30
CA PHE A 50 1.52 -4.61 -4.73
C PHE A 50 0.69 -5.19 -5.87
N SER A 51 0.49 -6.49 -5.81
CA SER A 51 -0.24 -7.24 -6.83
C SER A 51 -1.34 -8.06 -6.18
N PRO A 52 -2.40 -8.43 -6.92
CA PRO A 52 -3.54 -9.15 -6.35
C PRO A 52 -3.16 -10.47 -5.69
N SER A 53 -2.10 -11.12 -6.17
CA SER A 53 -1.57 -12.37 -5.62
C SER A 53 -0.92 -12.19 -4.25
N ASN A 54 -0.40 -10.99 -3.94
CA ASN A 54 0.33 -10.68 -2.71
C ASN A 54 -0.49 -9.89 -1.68
N ILE A 55 -1.58 -9.25 -2.10
CA ILE A 55 -2.50 -8.51 -1.22
C ILE A 55 -3.48 -9.48 -0.53
N ILE A 56 -3.70 -9.28 0.76
CA ILE A 56 -4.73 -9.95 1.56
C ILE A 56 -5.94 -9.02 1.75
N ASN A 57 -5.68 -7.76 2.08
CA ASN A 57 -6.73 -6.78 2.33
C ASN A 57 -6.23 -5.36 2.08
N VAL A 58 -7.13 -4.45 1.73
CA VAL A 58 -6.86 -3.04 1.52
C VAL A 58 -7.90 -2.22 2.27
N GLU A 59 -7.48 -1.18 2.98
CA GLU A 59 -8.35 -0.33 3.78
C GLU A 59 -8.07 1.15 3.52
N LYS A 60 -9.13 1.95 3.42
CA LYS A 60 -9.02 3.42 3.48
C LYS A 60 -8.93 3.86 4.93
N LYS A 61 -7.76 4.34 5.37
CA LYS A 61 -7.55 4.74 6.77
C LYS A 61 -7.92 6.19 7.06
N SER A 62 -7.65 7.08 6.13
CA SER A 62 -7.98 8.50 6.24
C SER A 62 -8.19 9.09 4.85
N SER A 63 -8.28 10.41 4.75
CA SER A 63 -8.44 11.11 3.47
C SER A 63 -7.28 10.92 2.50
N ASP A 64 -6.08 10.70 3.03
CA ASP A 64 -4.80 10.64 2.34
C ASP A 64 -4.08 9.30 2.53
N LYS A 65 -4.63 8.37 3.32
CA LYS A 65 -3.95 7.12 3.69
C LYS A 65 -4.70 5.88 3.23
N ILE A 66 -3.92 4.95 2.69
CA ILE A 66 -4.35 3.60 2.33
C ILE A 66 -3.48 2.62 3.12
N LYS A 67 -4.12 1.66 3.77
CA LYS A 67 -3.42 0.55 4.43
C LYS A 67 -3.57 -0.70 3.57
N ILE A 68 -2.45 -1.36 3.31
CA ILE A 68 -2.37 -2.58 2.50
C ILE A 68 -1.81 -3.68 3.40
N HIS A 69 -2.56 -4.75 3.53
CA HIS A 69 -2.12 -5.99 4.15
C HIS A 69 -1.63 -6.93 3.07
N THR A 70 -0.42 -7.45 3.19
CA THR A 70 0.18 -8.38 2.22
C THR A 70 0.56 -9.69 2.89
N LYS A 71 0.66 -10.76 2.10
CA LYS A 71 1.23 -12.04 2.56
C LYS A 71 2.67 -11.83 3.02
N LYS A 72 3.02 -12.36 4.20
CA LYS A 72 4.39 -12.34 4.73
C LYS A 72 5.30 -13.19 3.85
N PRO A 73 6.33 -12.63 3.18
CA PRO A 73 7.32 -13.45 2.50
C PRO A 73 8.28 -14.11 3.49
N ASN A 74 8.55 -13.48 4.64
CA ASN A 74 9.30 -14.06 5.77
C ASN A 74 8.92 -13.38 7.10
N LEU A 75 9.40 -13.94 8.23
CA LEU A 75 9.15 -13.46 9.60
C LEU A 75 9.63 -12.03 9.90
N LYS A 76 10.65 -11.55 9.20
CA LYS A 76 11.25 -10.22 9.42
C LYS A 76 10.67 -9.14 8.49
N SER A 77 9.90 -9.53 7.48
CA SER A 77 9.38 -8.60 6.48
C SER A 77 8.15 -7.87 6.99
N PRO A 78 7.96 -6.61 6.56
CA PRO A 78 6.70 -5.93 6.79
C PRO A 78 5.57 -6.63 6.01
N ASP A 79 4.44 -6.83 6.69
CA ASP A 79 3.20 -7.36 6.14
C ASP A 79 2.05 -6.34 6.14
N VAL A 80 2.28 -5.20 6.80
CA VAL A 80 1.34 -4.10 6.85
C VAL A 80 2.02 -2.85 6.31
N PHE A 81 1.51 -2.33 5.20
CA PHE A 81 1.99 -1.12 4.57
C PHE A 81 0.97 0.01 4.74
N LEU A 82 1.44 1.18 5.13
CA LEU A 82 0.67 2.41 5.19
C LEU A 82 1.21 3.37 4.13
N ILE A 83 0.43 3.56 3.07
CA ILE A 83 0.70 4.53 2.01
C ILE A 83 0.05 5.85 2.40
N THR A 84 0.83 6.93 2.46
CA THR A 84 0.35 8.30 2.72
C THR A 84 0.60 9.16 1.49
N LEU A 85 -0.45 9.68 0.88
CA LEU A 85 -0.37 10.61 -0.25
C LEU A 85 0.17 11.97 0.20
N LYS A 86 1.14 12.50 -0.54
CA LYS A 86 1.84 13.75 -0.21
C LYS A 86 1.79 14.82 -1.31
N ASP A 87 1.09 14.56 -2.41
CA ASP A 87 0.91 15.54 -3.49
C ASP A 87 0.14 16.81 -3.08
N GLN A 88 -0.69 16.71 -2.03
CA GLN A 88 -1.53 17.80 -1.56
C GLN A 88 -1.11 18.25 -0.17
N PHE A 89 -1.04 19.57 0.03
CA PHE A 89 -0.78 20.15 1.36
C PHE A 89 -1.91 19.80 2.36
N TYR A 90 -3.15 19.79 1.90
CA TYR A 90 -4.32 19.47 2.73
C TYR A 90 -4.80 18.03 2.49
N PRO A 91 -4.82 17.15 3.52
CA PRO A 91 -5.15 15.73 3.35
C PRO A 91 -6.50 15.42 2.71
N PHE A 92 -7.51 16.27 2.92
CA PHE A 92 -8.84 16.06 2.35
C PHE A 92 -8.88 16.19 0.81
N LYS A 93 -7.94 16.92 0.22
CA LYS A 93 -7.83 17.07 -1.24
C LYS A 93 -7.35 15.79 -1.91
N SER A 94 -6.67 14.91 -1.18
CA SER A 94 -6.17 13.63 -1.67
C SER A 94 -7.23 12.53 -1.75
N ARG A 95 -8.47 12.78 -1.28
CA ARG A 95 -9.55 11.76 -1.27
C ARG A 95 -9.83 11.15 -2.64
N PRO A 96 -9.96 11.93 -3.73
CA PRO A 96 -10.24 11.36 -5.06
C PRO A 96 -9.10 10.45 -5.53
N ASP A 97 -7.85 10.84 -5.31
CA ASP A 97 -6.68 10.06 -5.71
C ASP A 97 -6.52 8.81 -4.86
N ARG A 98 -6.71 8.92 -3.54
CA ARG A 98 -6.78 7.77 -2.64
C ARG A 98 -7.86 6.79 -3.09
N ASP A 99 -9.05 7.28 -3.41
CA ASP A 99 -10.15 6.42 -3.85
C ASP A 99 -9.81 5.73 -5.16
N LYS A 100 -9.19 6.41 -6.14
CA LYS A 100 -8.71 5.77 -7.38
C LYS A 100 -7.71 4.64 -7.10
N ILE A 101 -6.69 4.90 -6.29
CA ILE A 101 -5.68 3.89 -5.93
C ILE A 101 -6.34 2.72 -5.20
N PHE A 102 -7.25 3.00 -4.26
CA PHE A 102 -7.98 1.97 -3.53
C PHE A 102 -8.81 1.07 -4.46
N HIS A 103 -9.55 1.65 -5.40
CA HIS A 103 -10.33 0.88 -6.37
C HIS A 103 -9.41 0.02 -7.23
N HIS A 104 -8.28 0.56 -7.70
CA HIS A 104 -7.31 -0.19 -8.49
C HIS A 104 -6.75 -1.40 -7.73
N LEU A 105 -6.41 -1.22 -6.44
CA LEU A 105 -5.93 -2.30 -5.57
C LEU A 105 -7.01 -3.34 -5.21
N SER A 106 -8.29 -2.97 -5.26
CA SER A 106 -9.41 -3.79 -4.76
C SER A 106 -10.18 -4.52 -5.87
N PHE A 107 -10.14 -4.02 -7.12
CA PHE A 107 -10.88 -4.63 -8.23
C PHE A 107 -10.25 -5.93 -8.73
N ASP A 108 -8.94 -6.08 -8.63
CA ASP A 108 -8.26 -7.30 -9.09
C ASP A 108 -8.21 -8.43 -8.03
N THR A 109 -8.60 -8.16 -6.77
CA THR A 109 -8.74 -9.21 -5.75
C THR A 109 -10.05 -10.00 -5.85
N ASN A 110 -10.99 -9.60 -6.73
CA ASN A 110 -12.34 -10.18 -6.86
C ASN A 110 -12.57 -10.96 -8.16
N ILE A 111 -11.53 -11.56 -8.76
CA ILE A 111 -11.75 -12.54 -9.84
C ILE A 111 -12.01 -13.91 -9.19
N PRO A 112 -13.21 -14.50 -9.33
CA PRO A 112 -13.44 -15.86 -8.89
C PRO A 112 -12.63 -16.79 -9.80
N THR A 113 -11.66 -17.50 -9.24
CA THR A 113 -11.01 -18.62 -9.92
C THR A 113 -12.06 -19.71 -10.11
N THR A 114 -12.75 -19.69 -11.25
CA THR A 114 -13.54 -20.81 -11.74
C THR A 114 -12.71 -21.50 -12.81
N LEU A 115 -11.99 -22.57 -12.42
CA LEU A 115 -11.62 -23.69 -13.27
C LEU A 115 -11.61 -24.96 -12.41
#